data_AF-A0A373TI09-F1
#
_entry.id   AF-A0A373TI09-F1
#
_cell.length_a   1.000
_cell.length_b   1.000
_cell.length_c   1.000
_cell.angle_alpha   90.00
_cell.angle_beta   90.00
_cell.angle_gamma   90.00
#
_symmetry.space_group_name_H-M   'P 1'
#
loop_
_entity.id
_entity.type
_entity.pdbx_description
1 polymer ?
#
loop_
_entity_poly.entity_id
_entity_poly.type
_entity_poly.pdbx_seq_one_letter_code
_entity_poly.pdbx_strand_id
1 'polypeptide(L)'
;MFKASKSDAGIIRDEKAVVDAYSQLPDKVQKAMADVTFNMGQNGSSCDVKKGIINVAKGAEKEDIDHEFGHLIEERMLDPKVVEKYKKYLTEGLSDKNITTEIYENDAGQKFAIYILHGDKFISEYQGRLYVSRISDAVNPDGSIKTEFLLESTSELFRVYQKDKTILSTYEIGLVEESLK
;
A
#
# COMPACT_ATOMS: atom_id res chain seq x y z
N MET A 1 -8.81 -23.27 25.79
CA MET A 1 -7.90 -22.94 24.69
C MET A 1 -7.00 -21.81 25.17
N PHE A 2 -5.75 -22.10 25.52
CA PHE A 2 -4.80 -21.09 25.99
C PHE A 2 -4.34 -20.25 24.79
N LYS A 3 -4.56 -18.93 24.81
CA LYS A 3 -3.84 -18.01 23.93
C LYS A 3 -2.37 -18.08 24.36
N ALA A 4 -1.52 -18.69 23.54
CA ALA A 4 -0.09 -18.59 23.73
C ALA A 4 0.28 -17.10 23.70
N SER A 5 0.89 -16.59 24.77
CA SER A 5 1.62 -15.34 24.70
C SER A 5 2.73 -15.53 23.65
N LYS A 6 2.95 -14.53 22.79
CA LYS A 6 4.05 -14.56 21.81
C LYS A 6 5.36 -14.90 22.53
N SER A 7 6.24 -15.64 21.85
CA SER A 7 7.64 -15.70 22.27
C SER A 7 8.30 -14.35 22.02
N ASP A 8 9.16 -13.91 22.93
CA ASP A 8 9.87 -12.63 22.86
C ASP A 8 10.61 -12.47 21.51
N ALA A 9 11.10 -13.56 20.92
CA ALA A 9 11.77 -13.57 19.62
C ALA A 9 10.91 -13.09 18.44
N GLY A 10 9.60 -13.37 18.46
CA GLY A 10 8.69 -12.92 17.40
C GLY A 10 8.40 -11.42 17.49
N ILE A 11 8.28 -10.88 18.70
CA ILE A 11 8.08 -9.44 18.94
C ILE A 11 9.34 -8.68 18.52
N ILE A 12 10.53 -9.15 18.93
CA ILE A 12 11.81 -8.53 18.58
C ILE A 12 12.00 -8.44 17.06
N ARG A 13 11.57 -9.46 16.30
CA ARG A 13 11.63 -9.43 14.84
C ARG A 13 10.72 -8.35 14.25
N ASP A 14 9.46 -8.31 14.67
CA ASP A 14 8.47 -7.35 14.18
C ASP A 14 8.93 -5.90 14.51
N GLU A 15 9.46 -5.67 15.71
CA GLU A 15 10.02 -4.36 16.12
C GLU A 15 11.24 -3.98 15.30
N LYS A 16 12.12 -4.95 14.99
CA LYS A 16 13.27 -4.72 14.12
C LYS A 16 12.83 -4.31 12.72
N ALA A 17 11.80 -4.93 12.14
CA ALA A 17 11.27 -4.54 10.84
C ALA A 17 10.82 -3.06 10.83
N VAL A 18 10.14 -2.62 11.90
CA VAL A 18 9.74 -1.21 12.06
C VAL A 18 10.95 -0.27 12.14
N VAL A 19 11.94 -0.59 12.97
CA VAL A 19 13.15 0.24 13.13
C VAL A 19 13.95 0.30 11.82
N ASP A 20 14.12 -0.83 11.13
CA ASP A 20 14.85 -0.89 9.87
C ASP A 20 14.14 -0.10 8.76
N ALA A 21 12.80 -0.17 8.68
CA ALA A 21 12.01 0.63 7.74
C ALA A 21 12.12 2.14 8.05
N TYR A 22 11.85 2.53 9.31
CA TYR A 22 11.86 3.94 9.71
C TYR A 22 13.24 4.60 9.55
N SER A 23 14.32 3.90 9.93
CA SER A 23 15.68 4.44 9.87
C SER A 23 16.24 4.65 8.45
N GLN A 24 15.67 3.98 7.45
CA GLN A 24 16.02 4.21 6.04
C GLN A 24 15.30 5.41 5.42
N LEU A 25 14.25 5.91 6.08
CA LEU A 25 13.54 7.09 5.60
C LEU A 25 14.44 8.33 5.72
N PRO A 26 14.40 9.27 4.76
CA PRO A 26 15.05 10.56 4.91
C PRO A 26 14.56 11.34 6.13
N ASP A 27 15.41 12.18 6.73
CA ASP A 27 15.10 12.95 7.95
C ASP A 27 13.76 13.70 7.89
N LYS A 28 13.41 14.27 6.73
CA LYS A 28 12.14 14.98 6.54
C LYS A 28 10.94 14.05 6.70
N VAL A 29 11.03 12.85 6.14
CA VAL A 29 9.98 11.83 6.21
C VAL A 29 9.89 11.29 7.63
N GLN A 30 11.01 10.99 8.28
CA GLN A 30 11.02 10.59 9.69
C GLN A 30 10.28 11.61 10.57
N LYS A 31 10.56 12.92 10.38
CA LYS A 31 9.84 14.00 11.10
C LYS A 31 8.34 13.99 10.83
N ALA A 32 7.92 13.75 9.59
CA ALA A 32 6.51 13.67 9.21
C ALA A 32 5.81 12.42 9.77
N MET A 33 6.57 11.40 10.19
CA MET A 33 6.09 10.14 10.76
C MET A 33 6.36 10.01 12.27
N ALA A 34 6.84 11.07 12.92
CA ALA A 34 7.29 11.03 14.32
C ALA A 34 6.15 10.74 15.32
N ASP A 35 4.89 11.02 14.94
CA ASP A 35 3.68 10.77 15.72
C ASP A 35 3.01 9.42 15.38
N VAL A 36 3.57 8.64 14.44
CA VAL A 36 2.97 7.36 14.02
C VAL A 36 3.03 6.35 15.16
N THR A 37 1.89 5.74 15.45
CA THR A 37 1.76 4.69 16.47
C THR A 37 1.79 3.31 15.82
N PHE A 38 2.64 2.42 16.33
CA PHE A 38 2.75 1.04 15.87
C PHE A 38 2.01 0.09 16.82
N ASN A 39 0.93 -0.51 16.34
CA ASN A 39 0.17 -1.53 17.07
C ASN A 39 0.69 -2.92 16.69
N MET A 40 1.56 -3.48 17.55
CA MET A 40 2.24 -4.73 17.26
C MET A 40 1.35 -5.97 17.39
N GLY A 41 1.66 -7.02 16.61
CA GLY A 41 1.10 -8.36 16.80
C GLY A 41 -0.32 -8.59 16.30
N GLN A 42 -0.71 -7.85 15.28
CA GLN A 42 -1.98 -8.00 14.58
C GLN A 42 -1.98 -9.22 13.66
N ASN A 43 -3.15 -9.64 13.18
CA ASN A 43 -3.24 -10.79 12.26
C ASN A 43 -2.92 -10.41 10.80
N GLY A 44 -2.94 -9.12 10.47
CA GLY A 44 -2.53 -8.57 9.19
C GLY A 44 -2.05 -7.14 9.34
N SER A 45 -1.20 -6.70 8.42
CA SER A 45 -0.72 -5.33 8.39
C SER A 45 -1.78 -4.42 7.80
N SER A 46 -1.90 -3.20 8.33
CA SER A 46 -2.78 -2.16 7.78
C SER A 46 -2.43 -0.79 8.34
N CYS A 47 -2.79 0.26 7.60
CA CYS A 47 -2.61 1.64 8.02
C CYS A 47 -3.97 2.36 8.18
N ASP A 48 -4.21 2.93 9.36
CA ASP A 48 -5.22 3.97 9.56
C ASP A 48 -4.54 5.33 9.32
N VAL A 49 -4.54 5.76 8.06
CA VAL A 49 -3.87 7.00 7.63
C VAL A 49 -4.34 8.24 8.40
N LYS A 50 -5.62 8.28 8.76
CA LYS A 50 -6.22 9.43 9.47
C LYS A 50 -5.76 9.52 10.91
N LYS A 51 -5.59 8.37 11.57
CA LYS A 51 -5.10 8.31 12.95
C LYS A 51 -3.57 8.21 13.06
N GLY A 52 -2.87 7.98 11.95
CA GLY A 52 -1.44 7.72 11.97
C GLY A 52 -1.10 6.42 12.70
N ILE A 53 -1.90 5.38 12.53
CA ILE A 53 -1.69 4.09 13.20
C ILE A 53 -1.31 3.04 12.16
N ILE A 54 -0.17 2.40 12.36
CA ILE A 54 0.24 1.20 11.61
C ILE A 54 0.00 -0.02 12.50
N ASN A 55 -0.91 -0.88 12.07
CA ASN A 55 -1.11 -2.21 12.63
C ASN A 55 -0.06 -3.15 12.01
N VAL A 56 0.80 -3.74 12.85
CA VAL A 56 1.90 -4.60 12.38
C VAL A 56 1.53 -6.07 12.55
N ALA A 57 1.49 -6.81 11.44
CA ALA A 57 1.23 -8.24 11.46
C ALA A 57 2.27 -9.02 12.29
N LYS A 58 1.88 -10.20 12.78
CA LYS A 58 2.85 -11.15 13.33
C LYS A 58 3.75 -11.67 12.21
N GLY A 59 5.06 -11.55 12.39
CA GLY A 59 6.03 -11.95 11.37
C GLY A 59 6.12 -10.97 10.21
N ALA A 60 5.72 -9.71 10.43
CA ALA A 60 5.87 -8.67 9.42
C ALA A 60 7.35 -8.50 9.05
N GLU A 61 7.59 -8.37 7.75
CA GLU A 61 8.88 -8.03 7.20
C GLU A 61 8.98 -6.52 7.00
N LYS A 62 10.20 -6.04 6.73
CA LYS A 62 10.44 -4.61 6.52
C LYS A 62 9.59 -4.07 5.38
N GLU A 63 9.43 -4.85 4.30
CA GLU A 63 8.63 -4.49 3.14
C GLU A 63 7.15 -4.28 3.47
N ASP A 64 6.61 -4.99 4.46
CA ASP A 64 5.25 -4.74 4.94
C ASP A 64 5.17 -3.35 5.57
N ILE A 65 6.17 -2.96 6.36
CA ILE A 65 6.21 -1.63 6.99
C ILE A 65 6.45 -0.52 5.95
N ASP A 66 7.35 -0.75 5.00
CA ASP A 66 7.59 0.19 3.89
C ASP A 66 6.29 0.47 3.12
N HIS A 67 5.48 -0.57 2.86
CA HIS A 67 4.17 -0.42 2.25
C HIS A 67 3.24 0.50 3.05
N GLU A 68 3.11 0.26 4.35
CA GLU A 68 2.24 1.06 5.23
C GLU A 68 2.72 2.52 5.36
N PHE A 69 4.05 2.76 5.34
CA PHE A 69 4.58 4.11 5.25
C PHE A 69 4.21 4.79 3.94
N GLY A 70 4.18 4.06 2.83
CA GLY A 70 3.78 4.61 1.54
C GLY A 70 2.35 5.16 1.53
N HIS A 71 1.42 4.56 2.28
CA HIS A 71 0.08 5.15 2.49
C HIS A 71 0.14 6.47 3.26
N LEU A 72 0.95 6.57 4.31
CA LEU A 72 1.10 7.82 5.07
C LEU A 72 1.81 8.90 4.25
N ILE A 73 2.76 8.53 3.39
CA ILE A 73 3.43 9.45 2.48
C ILE A 73 2.44 10.02 1.45
N GLU A 74 1.56 9.18 0.88
CA GLU A 74 0.47 9.64 0.01
C GLU A 74 -0.38 10.70 0.69
N GLU A 75 -0.82 10.44 1.93
CA GLU A 75 -1.73 11.33 2.65
C GLU A 75 -1.05 12.61 3.18
N ARG A 76 0.17 12.50 3.72
CA ARG A 76 0.81 13.58 4.49
C ARG A 76 1.79 14.43 3.70
N MET A 77 2.37 13.88 2.64
CA MET A 77 3.56 14.46 2.01
C MET A 77 3.38 14.76 0.52
N LEU A 78 2.54 14.00 -0.18
CA LEU A 78 2.29 14.21 -1.61
C LEU A 78 1.21 15.26 -1.87
N ASP A 79 1.39 16.05 -2.92
CA ASP A 79 0.30 16.88 -3.47
C ASP A 79 -0.76 15.93 -4.04
N PRO A 80 -2.04 16.03 -3.62
CA PRO A 80 -3.12 15.21 -4.16
C PRO A 80 -3.22 15.24 -5.70
N LYS A 81 -2.82 16.34 -6.35
CA LYS A 81 -2.79 16.43 -7.83
C LYS A 81 -1.71 15.55 -8.45
N VAL A 82 -0.57 15.39 -7.78
CA VAL A 82 0.51 14.50 -8.22
C VAL A 82 0.06 13.04 -8.08
N VAL A 83 -0.58 12.69 -6.96
CA VAL A 83 -1.18 11.38 -6.73
C VAL A 83 -2.22 11.06 -7.80
N GLU A 84 -3.17 11.98 -8.04
CA GLU A 84 -4.20 11.83 -9.05
C GLU A 84 -3.59 11.64 -10.45
N LYS A 85 -2.56 12.41 -10.79
CA LYS A 85 -1.85 12.29 -12.07
C LYS A 85 -1.17 10.92 -12.21
N TYR A 86 -0.55 10.40 -11.14
CA TYR A 86 0.05 9.06 -11.16
C TYR A 86 -1.01 7.97 -11.36
N LYS A 87 -2.11 8.02 -10.60
CA LYS A 87 -3.20 7.04 -10.75
C LYS A 87 -3.81 7.08 -12.15
N LYS A 88 -4.01 8.28 -12.74
CA LYS A 88 -4.45 8.43 -14.14
C LYS A 88 -3.45 7.85 -15.14
N TYR A 89 -2.15 8.04 -14.91
CA TYR A 89 -1.09 7.45 -15.74
C TYR A 89 -1.19 5.91 -15.75
N LEU A 90 -1.37 5.28 -14.57
CA LEU A 90 -1.52 3.83 -14.44
C LEU A 90 -2.75 3.31 -15.21
N THR A 91 -3.87 4.05 -15.16
CA THR A 91 -5.16 3.61 -15.71
C THR A 91 -5.43 4.04 -17.15
N GLU A 92 -4.53 4.80 -17.77
CA GLU A 92 -4.75 5.35 -19.12
C GLU A 92 -4.99 4.23 -20.14
N GLY A 93 -6.13 4.31 -20.84
CA GLY A 93 -6.55 3.33 -21.84
C GLY A 93 -7.23 2.07 -21.27
N LEU A 94 -7.36 1.96 -19.95
CA LEU A 94 -8.04 0.84 -19.29
C LEU A 94 -9.52 1.10 -19.09
N SER A 95 -10.29 0.02 -19.00
CA SER A 95 -11.74 0.00 -18.82
C SER A 95 -12.18 -1.20 -17.97
N ASP A 96 -13.49 -1.37 -17.79
CA ASP A 96 -14.08 -2.53 -17.10
C ASP A 96 -13.64 -3.88 -17.66
N LYS A 97 -13.35 -3.95 -18.98
CA LYS A 97 -12.83 -5.15 -19.65
C LYS A 97 -11.48 -5.62 -19.12
N ASN A 98 -10.76 -4.74 -18.42
CA ASN A 98 -9.45 -5.02 -17.84
C ASN A 98 -9.56 -5.47 -16.38
N ILE A 99 -10.77 -5.64 -15.83
CA ILE A 99 -10.98 -6.01 -14.43
C ILE A 99 -11.29 -7.51 -14.34
N THR A 100 -10.52 -8.25 -13.52
CA THR A 100 -10.88 -9.61 -13.10
C THR A 100 -11.46 -9.62 -11.70
N THR A 101 -12.16 -10.69 -11.37
CA THR A 101 -12.68 -10.95 -10.01
C THR A 101 -12.00 -12.19 -9.47
N GLU A 102 -11.25 -12.02 -8.39
CA GLU A 102 -10.60 -13.10 -7.67
C GLU A 102 -11.37 -13.40 -6.37
N ILE A 103 -11.61 -14.67 -6.08
CA ILE A 103 -12.30 -15.08 -4.86
C ILE A 103 -11.27 -15.52 -3.83
N TYR A 104 -11.16 -14.74 -2.76
CA TYR A 104 -10.32 -15.04 -1.60
C TYR A 104 -11.15 -15.69 -0.51
N GLU A 105 -10.49 -16.48 0.33
CA GLU A 105 -11.06 -17.11 1.51
C GLU A 105 -10.22 -16.69 2.72
N ASN A 106 -10.87 -16.17 3.76
CA ASN A 106 -10.18 -15.85 5.01
C ASN A 106 -10.02 -17.09 5.90
N ASP A 107 -9.28 -16.96 7.02
CA ASP A 107 -9.07 -18.06 7.98
C ASP A 107 -10.36 -18.63 8.59
N ALA A 108 -11.48 -17.91 8.49
CA ALA A 108 -12.80 -18.36 8.93
C ALA A 108 -13.60 -19.09 7.83
N GLY A 109 -13.00 -19.33 6.66
CA GLY A 109 -13.65 -19.95 5.51
C GLY A 109 -14.63 -19.03 4.76
N GLN A 110 -14.64 -17.74 5.08
CA GLN A 110 -15.52 -16.77 4.41
C GLN A 110 -14.90 -16.35 3.09
N LYS A 111 -15.69 -16.53 2.03
CA LYS A 111 -15.30 -16.11 0.68
C LYS A 111 -15.68 -14.67 0.41
N PHE A 112 -14.79 -13.93 -0.21
CA PHE A 112 -15.01 -12.55 -0.61
C PHE A 112 -14.33 -12.28 -1.96
N ALA A 113 -14.95 -11.42 -2.76
CA ALA A 113 -14.42 -11.02 -4.05
C ALA A 113 -13.45 -9.85 -3.88
N ILE A 114 -12.31 -9.94 -4.56
CA ILE A 114 -11.40 -8.82 -4.82
C ILE A 114 -11.44 -8.54 -6.31
N TYR A 115 -11.59 -7.27 -6.67
CA TYR A 115 -11.51 -6.81 -8.04
C TYR A 115 -10.09 -6.34 -8.32
N ILE A 116 -9.50 -6.80 -9.42
CA ILE A 116 -8.13 -6.46 -9.81
C ILE A 116 -8.16 -5.87 -11.21
N LEU A 117 -7.67 -4.64 -11.34
CA LEU A 117 -7.46 -3.98 -12.62
C LEU A 117 -6.09 -4.36 -13.18
N HIS A 118 -6.07 -4.87 -14.41
CA HIS A 118 -4.84 -5.29 -15.09
C HIS A 118 -4.39 -4.24 -16.11
N GLY A 119 -3.08 -3.99 -16.16
CA GLY A 119 -2.48 -3.08 -17.12
C GLY A 119 -0.95 -3.11 -17.06
N ASP A 120 -0.31 -2.83 -18.19
CA ASP A 120 1.15 -2.99 -18.36
C ASP A 120 2.00 -2.02 -17.51
N LYS A 121 1.37 -0.98 -16.96
CA LYS A 121 2.03 0.04 -16.14
C LYS A 121 2.00 -0.27 -14.64
N PHE A 122 1.24 -1.26 -14.20
CA PHE A 122 1.23 -1.64 -12.78
C PHE A 122 2.51 -2.42 -12.43
N ILE A 123 3.10 -2.07 -11.29
CA ILE A 123 4.31 -2.70 -10.78
C ILE A 123 4.00 -4.11 -10.25
N SER A 124 2.78 -4.32 -9.76
CA SER A 124 2.28 -5.61 -9.28
C SER A 124 0.76 -5.69 -9.38
N GLU A 125 0.21 -6.90 -9.33
CA GLU A 125 -1.25 -7.10 -9.22
C GLU A 125 -1.82 -6.42 -7.96
N TYR A 126 -1.03 -6.30 -6.90
CA TYR A 126 -1.47 -5.68 -5.65
C TYR A 126 -1.77 -4.19 -5.86
N GLN A 127 -0.95 -3.50 -6.65
CA GLN A 127 -1.15 -2.10 -7.02
C GLN A 127 -2.47 -1.86 -7.78
N GLY A 128 -2.94 -2.87 -8.52
CA GLY A 128 -4.18 -2.84 -9.30
C GLY A 128 -5.44 -3.22 -8.52
N ARG A 129 -5.36 -3.53 -7.22
CA ARG A 129 -6.55 -3.87 -6.42
C ARG A 129 -7.51 -2.70 -6.33
N LEU A 130 -8.80 -3.00 -6.56
CA LEU A 130 -9.90 -2.05 -6.52
C LEU A 130 -10.80 -2.34 -5.31
N TYR A 131 -10.94 -1.34 -4.44
CA TYR A 131 -11.75 -1.42 -3.23
C TYR A 131 -13.21 -1.03 -3.50
N VAL A 132 -13.92 -1.89 -4.25
CA VAL A 132 -15.31 -1.70 -4.66
C VAL A 132 -16.17 -2.93 -4.39
N SER A 133 -17.50 -2.77 -4.39
CA SER A 133 -18.45 -3.88 -4.19
C SER A 133 -18.89 -4.55 -5.49
N ARG A 134 -18.67 -3.91 -6.65
CA ARG A 134 -18.96 -4.42 -7.99
C ARG A 134 -18.15 -3.66 -9.04
N ILE A 135 -17.90 -4.29 -10.19
CA ILE A 135 -17.11 -3.73 -11.30
C ILE A 135 -17.64 -2.35 -11.73
N SER A 136 -18.95 -2.18 -11.84
CA SER A 136 -19.55 -0.90 -12.27
C SER A 136 -19.26 0.27 -11.32
N ASP A 137 -18.93 0.01 -10.06
CA ASP A 137 -18.59 1.06 -9.12
C ASP A 137 -17.22 1.66 -9.44
N ALA A 138 -16.30 0.88 -10.03
CA ALA A 138 -14.94 1.28 -10.37
C ALA A 138 -14.82 2.07 -11.70
N VAL A 139 -15.93 2.37 -12.37
CA VAL A 139 -15.94 2.93 -13.73
C VAL A 139 -16.75 4.22 -13.76
N ASN A 140 -16.21 5.22 -14.45
CA ASN A 140 -16.87 6.49 -14.75
C ASN A 140 -17.95 6.32 -15.82
N PRO A 141 -18.89 7.28 -15.98
CA PRO A 141 -19.89 7.22 -17.04
C PRO A 141 -19.32 7.15 -18.47
N ASP A 142 -18.10 7.64 -18.67
CA ASP A 142 -17.38 7.59 -19.96
C ASP A 142 -16.61 6.29 -20.20
N GLY A 143 -16.65 5.33 -19.25
CA GLY A 143 -15.96 4.05 -19.33
C GLY A 143 -14.53 4.06 -18.78
N SER A 144 -14.00 5.22 -18.36
CA SER A 144 -12.68 5.30 -17.73
C SER A 144 -12.70 4.78 -16.28
N ILE A 145 -11.55 4.35 -15.78
CA ILE A 145 -11.40 3.87 -14.40
C ILE A 145 -11.47 5.05 -13.40
N LYS A 146 -12.20 4.83 -12.30
CA LYS A 146 -12.20 5.72 -11.14
C LYS A 146 -10.96 5.49 -10.28
N THR A 147 -10.05 6.45 -10.32
CA THR A 147 -8.75 6.36 -9.65
C THR A 147 -8.83 6.41 -8.13
N GLU A 148 -9.92 6.90 -7.55
CA GLU A 148 -10.11 6.96 -6.09
C GLU A 148 -10.18 5.58 -5.42
N PHE A 149 -10.42 4.51 -6.19
CA PHE A 149 -10.46 3.13 -5.67
C PHE A 149 -9.13 2.38 -5.77
N LEU A 150 -8.11 3.00 -6.37
CA LEU A 150 -6.74 2.49 -6.39
C LEU A 150 -6.00 2.99 -5.15
N LEU A 151 -6.24 2.31 -4.02
CA LEU A 151 -5.68 2.70 -2.73
C LEU A 151 -4.22 2.23 -2.55
N GLU A 152 -3.79 1.26 -3.36
CA GLU A 152 -2.44 0.67 -3.29
C GLU A 152 -1.41 1.34 -4.20
N SER A 153 -1.79 2.39 -4.95
CA SER A 153 -0.91 2.94 -5.99
C SER A 153 0.41 3.44 -5.44
N THR A 154 0.37 4.34 -4.44
CA THR A 154 1.59 4.95 -3.89
C THR A 154 2.26 4.03 -2.88
N SER A 155 1.50 3.28 -2.08
CA SER A 155 2.05 2.36 -1.07
C SER A 155 2.93 1.29 -1.72
N GLU A 156 2.45 0.69 -2.81
CA GLU A 156 3.21 -0.32 -3.53
C GLU A 156 4.40 0.25 -4.29
N LEU A 157 4.25 1.44 -4.90
CA LEU A 157 5.34 2.16 -5.53
C LEU A 157 6.47 2.45 -4.51
N PHE A 158 6.12 2.94 -3.33
CA PHE A 158 7.08 3.28 -2.29
C PHE A 158 7.76 2.04 -1.71
N ARG A 159 7.00 0.97 -1.44
CA ARG A 159 7.56 -0.33 -1.01
C ARG A 159 8.63 -0.82 -1.99
N VAL A 160 8.32 -0.78 -3.27
CA VAL A 160 9.25 -1.21 -4.33
C VAL A 160 10.46 -0.28 -4.43
N TYR A 161 10.27 1.03 -4.32
CA TYR A 161 11.38 1.99 -4.31
C TYR A 161 12.40 1.68 -3.20
N GLN A 162 11.91 1.35 -1.99
CA GLN A 162 12.77 0.98 -0.86
C GLN A 162 13.48 -0.37 -1.07
N LYS A 163 12.78 -1.35 -1.65
CA LYS A 163 13.30 -2.71 -1.85
C LYS A 163 14.29 -2.80 -3.01
N ASP A 164 13.89 -2.35 -4.18
CA ASP A 164 14.68 -2.41 -5.41
C ASP A 164 14.15 -1.40 -6.44
N LYS A 165 14.67 -0.17 -6.39
CA LYS A 165 14.31 0.88 -7.35
C LYS A 165 14.68 0.57 -8.81
N THR A 166 15.48 -0.45 -9.10
CA THR A 166 15.90 -0.75 -10.49
C THR A 166 14.77 -1.31 -11.34
N ILE A 167 13.69 -1.80 -10.71
CA ILE A 167 12.50 -2.28 -11.41
C ILE A 167 11.52 -1.14 -11.75
N LEU A 168 11.76 0.06 -11.23
CA LEU A 168 10.91 1.24 -11.46
C LEU A 168 11.37 2.02 -12.68
N SER A 169 10.41 2.64 -13.37
CA SER A 169 10.70 3.60 -14.42
C SER A 169 11.31 4.90 -13.85
N THR A 170 12.01 5.65 -14.69
CA THR A 170 12.52 6.99 -14.32
C THR A 170 11.40 7.93 -13.84
N TYR A 171 10.20 7.78 -14.40
CA TYR A 171 9.04 8.56 -14.00
C TYR A 171 8.61 8.24 -12.55
N GLU A 172 8.52 6.96 -12.21
CA GLU A 172 8.13 6.48 -10.87
C GLU A 172 9.17 6.82 -9.80
N ILE A 173 10.46 6.66 -10.12
CA ILE A 173 11.55 7.10 -9.25
C ILE A 173 11.43 8.61 -8.99
N GLY A 174 11.19 9.40 -10.04
CA GLY A 174 11.03 10.84 -9.93
C GLY A 174 9.84 11.25 -9.05
N LEU A 175 8.72 10.55 -9.15
CA LEU A 175 7.53 10.78 -8.31
C LEU A 175 7.82 10.55 -6.82
N VAL A 176 8.48 9.44 -6.48
CA VAL A 176 8.88 9.18 -5.08
C VAL A 176 9.89 10.22 -4.63
N GLU A 177 10.92 10.52 -5.42
CA GLU A 177 11.93 11.50 -5.00
C GLU A 177 11.40 12.92 -4.87
N GLU A 178 10.35 13.30 -5.61
CA GLU A 178 9.62 14.56 -5.40
C GLU A 178 8.91 14.59 -4.04
N SER A 179 8.37 13.45 -3.59
CA SER A 179 7.70 13.33 -2.29
C SER A 179 8.64 13.34 -1.09
N LEU A 180 9.92 12.99 -1.32
CA LEU A 180 10.94 12.85 -0.27
C LEU A 180 11.80 14.12 -0.07
N LYS A 181 11.77 15.07 -1.02
CA LYS A 181 12.39 16.41 -0.91
C LYS A 181 11.55 17.30 0.00
#